data_AF-A0A1G2DCL0-F1
#
_entry.id   AF-A0A1G2DCL0-F1
#
_cell.length_a   1.000
_cell.length_b   1.000
_cell.length_c   1.000
_cell.angle_alpha   90.00
_cell.angle_beta   90.00
_cell.angle_gamma   90.00
#
_symmetry.space_group_name_H-M   'P 1'
#
loop_
_entity.id
_entity.type
_entity.pdbx_description
1 polymer ?
#
loop_
_entity_poly.entity_id
_entity_poly.type
_entity_poly.pdbx_seq_one_letter_code
_entity_poly.pdbx_strand_id
1 'polypeptide(L)'
;MSTSPEDEQSQIAPQESHEAHPSLEEIVQEAGLRLEDLDPEVVLRLQLLHEKSPTLVDEYHALQMEKKLFGYYAEKEPARAYSEGERRTIEVGTLFTDIGKTGPKAARRETQECITEIFGIDKNIDPQTPVLKFLEEHFPEDHPQRVVLLGEAGVKPDMTMRQFWNMHSGWTLEIVSAGGIPPEAIPAAALHHMVEGMNPQGILGEDDRFTRYYGENVAFDRAEKMVIMLDKYDAARRRGSKTHEEAIAYLRTHLGNNTHFKDDEEFLKLIDDIAVVLKDHPGYAN
;
A
#
# COMPACT_ATOMS: atom_id res chain seq x y z
N MET A 1 -38.53 -0.05 -51.38
CA MET A 1 -38.68 0.88 -50.24
C MET A 1 -38.50 0.04 -48.99
N SER A 2 -37.31 0.12 -48.41
CA SER A 2 -36.83 -0.75 -47.33
C SER A 2 -37.48 -0.42 -46.00
N THR A 3 -37.85 -1.46 -45.28
CA THR A 3 -38.09 -1.47 -43.84
C THR A 3 -36.74 -1.55 -43.11
N SER A 4 -36.37 -0.54 -42.33
CA SER A 4 -35.27 -0.64 -41.35
C SER A 4 -35.86 -0.91 -39.96
N PRO A 5 -35.39 -1.94 -39.25
CA PRO A 5 -35.57 -2.08 -37.82
C PRO A 5 -34.44 -1.30 -37.12
N GLU A 6 -34.78 -0.27 -36.36
CA GLU A 6 -33.84 0.35 -35.43
C GLU A 6 -34.04 -0.27 -34.06
N ASP A 7 -32.93 -0.85 -33.58
CA ASP A 7 -32.75 -1.51 -32.31
C ASP A 7 -32.98 -0.54 -31.14
N GLU A 8 -34.02 -0.79 -30.34
CA GLU A 8 -34.09 -0.32 -28.96
C GLU A 8 -33.10 -1.13 -28.11
N GLN A 9 -31.82 -0.76 -28.18
CA GLN A 9 -30.85 -1.16 -27.17
C GLN A 9 -31.08 -0.33 -25.91
N SER A 10 -31.79 -0.97 -24.97
CA SER A 10 -31.83 -0.68 -23.54
C SER A 10 -30.43 -0.30 -23.03
N GLN A 11 -30.23 1.00 -22.78
CA GLN A 11 -29.08 1.49 -22.02
C GLN A 11 -29.31 1.14 -20.54
N ILE A 12 -28.85 -0.05 -20.15
CA ILE A 12 -28.63 -0.36 -18.74
C ILE A 12 -27.41 0.44 -18.32
N ALA A 13 -27.64 1.58 -17.67
CA ALA A 13 -26.58 2.29 -16.96
C ALA A 13 -25.93 1.34 -15.94
N PRO A 14 -24.61 1.35 -15.76
CA PRO A 14 -23.98 0.61 -14.67
C PRO A 14 -24.55 1.16 -13.37
N GLN A 15 -25.25 0.32 -12.61
CA GLN A 15 -25.51 0.59 -11.20
C GLN A 15 -24.15 0.52 -10.51
N GLU A 16 -23.55 1.69 -10.24
CA GLU A 16 -22.53 1.81 -9.21
C GLU A 16 -23.19 1.32 -7.92
N SER A 17 -22.82 0.12 -7.49
CA SER A 17 -23.16 -0.36 -6.16
C SER A 17 -22.46 0.57 -5.18
N HIS A 18 -23.21 1.47 -4.55
CA HIS A 18 -22.77 2.20 -3.36
C HIS A 18 -22.55 1.21 -2.22
N GLU A 19 -21.45 0.47 -2.25
CA GLU A 19 -20.89 -0.07 -1.01
C GLU A 19 -20.48 1.14 -0.16
N ALA A 20 -21.01 1.20 1.06
CA ALA A 20 -20.63 2.25 2.00
C ALA A 20 -19.13 2.12 2.26
N HIS A 21 -18.36 3.16 1.93
CA HIS A 21 -16.95 3.19 2.28
C HIS A 21 -16.80 3.06 3.80
N PRO A 22 -15.93 2.16 4.30
CA PRO A 22 -15.75 2.00 5.73
C PRO A 22 -15.27 3.32 6.34
N SER A 23 -15.80 3.63 7.52
CA SER A 23 -15.36 4.77 8.31
C SER A 23 -13.91 4.58 8.74
N LEU A 24 -13.21 5.69 8.99
CA LEU A 24 -11.84 5.62 9.51
C LEU A 24 -11.73 4.80 10.80
N GLU A 25 -12.73 4.89 11.67
CA GLU A 25 -12.76 4.14 12.92
C GLU A 25 -12.89 2.62 12.68
N GLU A 26 -13.74 2.20 11.74
CA GLU A 26 -13.84 0.79 11.34
C GLU A 26 -12.52 0.27 10.76
N ILE A 27 -11.84 1.05 9.90
CA ILE A 27 -10.56 0.66 9.30
C ILE A 27 -9.48 0.48 10.38
N VAL A 28 -9.38 1.41 11.34
CA VAL A 28 -8.39 1.35 12.42
C VAL A 28 -8.68 0.20 13.39
N GLN A 29 -9.97 -0.05 13.69
CA GLN A 29 -10.39 -1.19 14.51
C GLN A 29 -10.11 -2.53 13.81
N GLU A 30 -10.16 -2.57 12.47
CA GLU A 30 -9.85 -3.78 11.71
C GLU A 30 -8.41 -4.25 11.95
N ALA A 31 -7.47 -3.32 12.16
CA ALA A 31 -6.07 -3.59 12.52
C ALA A 31 -5.85 -3.82 14.04
N GLY A 32 -6.92 -3.92 14.83
CA GLY A 32 -6.85 -4.14 16.27
C GLY A 32 -6.41 -2.90 17.07
N LEU A 33 -6.54 -1.70 16.50
CA LEU A 33 -6.17 -0.43 17.13
C LEU A 33 -7.42 0.40 17.49
N ARG A 34 -7.20 1.45 18.27
CA ARG A 34 -8.22 2.46 18.57
C ARG A 34 -7.65 3.84 18.26
N LEU A 35 -8.46 4.70 17.62
CA LEU A 35 -8.02 6.03 17.21
C LEU A 35 -7.50 6.86 18.39
N GLU A 36 -8.11 6.73 19.57
CA GLU A 36 -7.71 7.44 20.78
C GLU A 36 -6.36 7.00 21.36
N ASP A 37 -5.84 5.83 20.97
CA ASP A 37 -4.54 5.32 21.41
C ASP A 37 -3.39 5.74 20.46
N LEU A 38 -3.72 6.29 19.29
CA LEU A 38 -2.73 6.73 18.30
C LEU A 38 -2.20 8.12 18.61
N ASP A 39 -1.01 8.41 18.10
CA ASP A 39 -0.47 9.77 18.13
C ASP A 39 -1.39 10.72 17.33
N PRO A 40 -1.72 11.93 17.84
CA PRO A 40 -2.60 12.86 17.15
C PRO A 40 -2.15 13.22 15.73
N GLU A 41 -0.83 13.31 15.47
CA GLU A 41 -0.31 13.57 14.12
C GLU A 41 -0.61 12.39 13.19
N VAL A 42 -0.46 11.15 13.68
CA VAL A 42 -0.81 9.94 12.92
C VAL A 42 -2.30 9.93 12.58
N VAL A 43 -3.17 10.27 13.54
CA VAL A 43 -4.62 10.37 13.31
C VAL A 43 -4.92 11.42 12.22
N LEU A 44 -4.29 12.59 12.27
CA LEU A 44 -4.47 13.63 11.25
C LEU A 44 -4.02 13.18 9.85
N ARG A 45 -2.97 12.35 9.76
CA ARG A 45 -2.53 11.76 8.48
C ARG A 45 -3.53 10.72 7.97
N LEU A 46 -4.02 9.84 8.82
CA LEU A 46 -5.03 8.86 8.44
C LEU A 46 -6.33 9.54 7.99
N GLN A 47 -6.78 10.59 8.69
CA GLN A 47 -7.93 11.40 8.26
C GLN A 47 -7.70 12.02 6.88
N LEU A 48 -6.52 12.60 6.65
CA LEU A 48 -6.18 13.17 5.35
C LEU A 48 -6.20 12.11 4.23
N LEU A 49 -5.66 10.92 4.46
CA LEU A 49 -5.70 9.83 3.48
C LEU A 49 -7.12 9.37 3.21
N HIS A 50 -7.94 9.22 4.26
CA HIS A 50 -9.35 8.82 4.16
C HIS A 50 -10.16 9.82 3.32
N GLU A 51 -9.93 11.12 3.52
CA GLU A 51 -10.68 12.18 2.85
C GLU A 51 -10.26 12.41 1.40
N LYS A 52 -8.99 12.17 1.07
CA LYS A 52 -8.37 12.65 -0.18
C LYS A 52 -7.84 11.56 -1.10
N SER A 53 -7.86 10.29 -0.69
CA SER A 53 -7.29 9.19 -1.48
C SER A 53 -7.99 7.86 -1.21
N PRO A 54 -7.90 6.89 -2.14
CA PRO A 54 -8.40 5.54 -1.88
C PRO A 54 -7.51 4.72 -0.92
N THR A 55 -6.34 5.25 -0.52
CA THR A 55 -5.29 4.52 0.21
C THR A 55 -5.81 3.69 1.38
N LEU A 56 -6.59 4.26 2.31
CA LEU A 56 -7.05 3.49 3.47
C LEU A 56 -8.09 2.43 3.14
N VAL A 57 -8.81 2.58 2.02
CA VAL A 57 -9.69 1.54 1.51
C VAL A 57 -8.86 0.39 0.94
N ASP A 58 -7.74 0.70 0.26
CA ASP A 58 -6.79 -0.30 -0.22
C ASP A 58 -6.18 -1.08 0.96
N GLU A 59 -5.72 -0.39 2.02
CA GLU A 59 -5.21 -1.06 3.22
C GLU A 59 -6.29 -1.90 3.92
N TYR A 60 -7.53 -1.42 3.97
CA TYR A 60 -8.64 -2.19 4.53
C TYR A 60 -8.86 -3.51 3.77
N HIS A 61 -8.75 -3.50 2.45
CA HIS A 61 -8.81 -4.74 1.67
C HIS A 61 -7.62 -5.67 1.94
N ALA A 62 -6.41 -5.13 2.07
CA ALA A 62 -5.24 -5.91 2.44
C ALA A 62 -5.41 -6.62 3.79
N LEU A 63 -5.94 -5.93 4.80
CA LEU A 63 -6.29 -6.51 6.11
C LEU A 63 -7.28 -7.68 5.99
N GLN A 64 -8.28 -7.59 5.10
CA GLN A 64 -9.22 -8.70 4.88
C GLN A 64 -8.53 -9.93 4.27
N MET A 65 -7.56 -9.73 3.37
CA MET A 65 -6.79 -10.81 2.76
C MET A 65 -5.91 -11.53 3.79
N GLU A 66 -5.28 -10.78 4.71
CA GLU A 66 -4.44 -11.30 5.79
C GLU A 66 -5.23 -12.24 6.70
N LYS A 67 -6.43 -11.82 7.12
CA LYS A 67 -7.28 -12.62 8.00
C LYS A 67 -7.66 -13.96 7.38
N LYS A 68 -7.83 -14.02 6.05
CA LYS A 68 -8.04 -15.29 5.35
C LYS A 68 -6.83 -16.19 5.38
N LEU A 69 -5.64 -15.63 5.18
CA LEU A 69 -4.41 -16.40 5.29
C LEU A 69 -4.18 -16.85 6.74
N PHE A 70 -4.44 -16.03 7.75
CA PHE A 70 -4.38 -16.45 9.16
C PHE A 70 -5.32 -17.63 9.44
N GLY A 71 -6.55 -17.59 8.94
CA GLY A 71 -7.51 -18.70 9.02
C GLY A 71 -6.99 -19.96 8.33
N TYR A 72 -6.48 -19.83 7.10
CA TYR A 72 -5.87 -20.94 6.36
C TYR A 72 -4.74 -21.60 7.14
N TYR A 73 -3.78 -20.82 7.65
CA TYR A 73 -2.67 -21.37 8.42
C TYR A 73 -3.13 -22.01 9.74
N ALA A 74 -4.09 -21.41 10.44
CA ALA A 74 -4.63 -21.98 11.67
C ALA A 74 -5.32 -23.35 11.43
N GLU A 75 -6.01 -23.52 10.31
CA GLU A 75 -6.78 -24.73 10.00
C GLU A 75 -6.00 -25.82 9.26
N LYS A 76 -5.16 -25.43 8.28
CA LYS A 76 -4.53 -26.36 7.33
C LYS A 76 -3.06 -26.60 7.61
N GLU A 77 -2.36 -25.60 8.13
CA GLU A 77 -0.92 -25.67 8.43
C GLU A 77 -0.62 -25.13 9.85
N PRO A 78 -1.18 -25.72 10.92
CA PRO A 78 -1.11 -25.14 12.27
C PRO A 78 0.33 -24.99 12.81
N ALA A 79 1.27 -25.81 12.33
CA ALA A 79 2.69 -25.67 12.65
C ALA A 79 3.33 -24.38 12.09
N ARG A 80 2.71 -23.77 11.07
CA ARG A 80 3.10 -22.49 10.46
C ARG A 80 2.13 -21.36 10.81
N ALA A 81 1.20 -21.57 11.75
CA ALA A 81 0.30 -20.50 12.19
C ALA A 81 1.08 -19.27 12.67
N TYR A 82 0.60 -18.09 12.28
CA TYR A 82 1.12 -16.83 12.81
C TYR A 82 0.76 -16.72 14.29
N SER A 83 1.78 -16.43 15.10
CA SER A 83 1.64 -16.05 16.50
C SER A 83 0.88 -14.73 16.64
N GLU A 84 0.44 -14.42 17.85
CA GLU A 84 -0.26 -13.16 18.13
C GLU A 84 0.59 -11.93 17.81
N GLY A 85 1.88 -11.95 18.16
CA GLY A 85 2.81 -10.85 17.86
C GLY A 85 3.03 -10.64 16.36
N GLU A 86 3.11 -11.72 15.58
CA GLU A 86 3.25 -11.59 14.12
C GLU A 86 1.97 -11.09 13.47
N ARG A 87 0.80 -11.59 13.89
CA ARG A 87 -0.49 -11.08 13.39
C ARG A 87 -0.62 -9.58 13.64
N ARG A 88 -0.32 -9.14 14.86
CA ARG A 88 -0.31 -7.72 15.22
C ARG A 88 0.69 -6.92 14.37
N THR A 89 1.88 -7.46 14.12
CA THR A 89 2.89 -6.84 13.27
C THR A 89 2.39 -6.65 11.84
N ILE A 90 1.73 -7.67 11.30
CA ILE A 90 1.17 -7.67 9.94
C ILE A 90 0.00 -6.70 9.86
N GLU A 91 -1.02 -6.85 10.71
CA GLU A 91 -2.24 -6.03 10.69
C GLU A 91 -1.92 -4.54 10.89
N VAL A 92 -1.07 -4.21 11.86
CA VAL A 92 -0.67 -2.81 12.07
C VAL A 92 0.27 -2.35 10.96
N GLY A 93 1.22 -3.18 10.53
CA GLY A 93 2.14 -2.85 9.45
C GLY A 93 1.40 -2.47 8.17
N THR A 94 0.40 -3.26 7.79
CA THR A 94 -0.45 -3.08 6.61
C THR A 94 -1.21 -1.76 6.65
N LEU A 95 -1.91 -1.46 7.76
CA LEU A 95 -2.65 -0.19 7.88
C LEU A 95 -1.77 1.05 7.63
N PHE A 96 -0.46 0.95 7.89
CA PHE A 96 0.47 2.09 7.84
C PHE A 96 1.49 2.07 6.70
N THR A 97 1.47 1.08 5.80
CA THR A 97 2.39 0.99 4.64
C THR A 97 2.49 2.31 3.89
N ASP A 98 1.33 2.89 3.58
CA ASP A 98 1.19 4.04 2.72
C ASP A 98 0.91 5.36 3.46
N ILE A 99 1.09 5.43 4.78
CA ILE A 99 0.89 6.68 5.53
C ILE A 99 1.82 7.81 5.05
N GLY A 100 2.99 7.44 4.53
CA GLY A 100 3.94 8.33 3.89
C GLY A 100 3.39 9.04 2.64
N LYS A 101 2.28 8.59 2.04
CA LYS A 101 1.60 9.31 0.95
C LYS A 101 1.03 10.67 1.37
N THR A 102 1.17 11.04 2.65
CA THR A 102 0.91 12.39 3.17
C THR A 102 2.17 13.28 3.21
N GLY A 103 3.31 12.82 2.72
CA GLY A 103 4.56 13.57 2.72
C GLY A 103 5.40 13.44 4.00
N PRO A 104 6.54 14.14 4.10
CA PRO A 104 7.47 13.99 5.21
C PRO A 104 6.85 14.39 6.56
N LYS A 105 7.40 13.85 7.65
CA LYS A 105 6.89 14.10 9.01
C LYS A 105 6.79 15.60 9.33
N ALA A 106 7.78 16.38 8.92
CA ALA A 106 7.85 17.81 9.19
C ALA A 106 7.09 18.69 8.17
N ALA A 107 6.39 18.10 7.19
CA ALA A 107 5.61 18.86 6.21
C ALA A 107 4.48 19.63 6.90
N ARG A 108 4.30 20.90 6.50
CA ARG A 108 3.12 21.70 6.86
C ARG A 108 1.87 21.18 6.15
N ARG A 109 0.70 21.53 6.68
CA ARG A 109 -0.59 21.00 6.21
C ARG A 109 -0.82 21.17 4.71
N GLU A 110 -0.48 22.32 4.12
CA GLU A 110 -0.70 22.55 2.68
C GLU A 110 0.19 21.63 1.83
N THR A 111 1.41 21.34 2.29
CA THR A 111 2.32 20.41 1.62
C THR A 111 1.81 18.97 1.75
N GLN A 112 1.26 18.59 2.91
CA GLN A 112 0.66 17.28 3.12
C GLN A 112 -0.52 17.08 2.16
N GLU A 113 -1.45 18.03 2.11
CA GLU A 113 -2.62 17.99 1.22
C GLU A 113 -2.19 17.91 -0.25
N CYS A 114 -1.21 18.72 -0.67
CA CYS A 114 -0.67 18.68 -2.03
C CYS A 114 -0.10 17.30 -2.38
N ILE A 115 0.66 16.68 -1.48
CA ILE A 115 1.27 15.35 -1.72
C ILE A 115 0.18 14.28 -1.75
N THR A 116 -0.76 14.30 -0.80
CA THR A 116 -1.87 13.33 -0.76
C THR A 116 -2.72 13.41 -2.02
N GLU A 117 -3.04 14.60 -2.52
CA GLU A 117 -3.80 14.76 -3.76
C GLU A 117 -3.08 14.20 -4.99
N ILE A 118 -1.74 14.33 -5.04
CA ILE A 118 -0.94 13.73 -6.11
C ILE A 118 -1.00 12.20 -6.04
N PHE A 119 -0.86 11.62 -4.85
CA PHE A 119 -1.00 10.16 -4.66
C PHE A 119 -2.43 9.65 -4.86
N GLY A 120 -3.43 10.52 -4.66
CA GLY A 120 -4.84 10.20 -4.91
C GLY A 120 -5.22 10.12 -6.39
N ILE A 121 -4.33 10.50 -7.32
CA ILE A 121 -4.54 10.32 -8.75
C ILE A 121 -4.33 8.85 -9.12
N ASP A 122 -5.43 8.11 -9.19
CA ASP A 122 -5.47 6.72 -9.63
C ASP A 122 -5.59 6.62 -11.17
N LYS A 123 -4.50 6.97 -11.86
CA LYS A 123 -4.38 6.87 -13.33
C LYS A 123 -3.11 6.14 -13.72
N ASN A 124 -3.12 5.49 -14.88
CA ASN A 124 -1.93 4.90 -15.48
C ASN A 124 -0.98 6.00 -15.99
N ILE A 125 -0.18 6.54 -15.06
CA ILE A 125 0.86 7.53 -15.33
C ILE A 125 2.15 6.79 -15.71
N ASP A 126 2.81 7.23 -16.79
CA ASP A 126 4.15 6.74 -17.12
C ASP A 126 5.11 7.09 -15.97
N PRO A 127 5.73 6.11 -15.28
CA PRO A 127 6.61 6.35 -14.15
C PRO A 127 7.85 7.20 -14.49
N GLN A 128 8.21 7.32 -15.77
CA GLN A 128 9.32 8.17 -16.24
C GLN A 128 8.92 9.63 -16.48
N THR A 129 7.63 9.97 -16.36
CA THR A 129 7.15 11.34 -16.47
C THR A 129 7.82 12.22 -15.41
N PRO A 130 8.41 13.38 -15.78
CA PRO A 130 8.91 14.33 -14.79
C PRO A 130 7.78 14.90 -13.92
N VAL A 131 8.04 15.13 -12.64
CA VAL A 131 7.06 15.71 -11.69
C VAL A 131 6.48 17.02 -12.22
N LEU A 132 7.29 17.92 -12.80
CA LEU A 132 6.78 19.17 -13.38
C LEU A 132 5.73 18.93 -14.46
N LYS A 133 6.03 18.02 -15.40
CA LYS A 133 5.13 17.70 -16.50
C LYS A 133 3.84 17.08 -15.98
N PHE A 134 3.93 16.21 -14.98
CA PHE A 134 2.77 15.65 -14.31
C PHE A 134 1.90 16.77 -13.68
N LEU A 135 2.50 17.72 -12.97
CA LEU A 135 1.76 18.83 -12.37
C LEU A 135 1.11 19.74 -13.42
N GLU A 136 1.81 20.05 -14.51
CA GLU A 136 1.26 20.84 -15.62
C GLU A 136 0.02 20.17 -16.26
N GLU A 137 0.02 18.84 -16.33
CA GLU A 137 -1.07 18.06 -16.93
C GLU A 137 -2.27 17.87 -15.98
N HIS A 138 -2.00 17.57 -14.70
CA HIS A 138 -3.04 17.19 -13.75
C HIS A 138 -3.53 18.34 -12.86
N PHE A 139 -2.74 19.41 -12.75
CA PHE A 139 -2.99 20.55 -11.88
C PHE A 139 -2.67 21.89 -12.59
N PRO A 140 -3.21 22.15 -13.79
CA PRO A 140 -2.77 23.25 -14.65
C PRO A 140 -2.99 24.65 -14.05
N GLU A 141 -3.92 24.79 -13.10
CA GLU A 141 -4.27 26.09 -12.51
C GLU A 141 -3.32 26.49 -11.36
N ASP A 142 -2.79 25.52 -10.61
CA ASP A 142 -1.99 25.75 -9.41
C ASP A 142 -0.62 25.05 -9.42
N HIS A 143 -0.20 24.46 -10.55
CA HIS A 143 1.10 23.79 -10.68
C HIS A 143 2.30 24.63 -10.20
N PRO A 144 2.41 25.96 -10.40
CA PRO A 144 3.55 26.73 -9.91
C PRO A 144 3.61 26.76 -8.38
N GLN A 145 2.45 26.80 -7.72
CA GLN A 145 2.36 26.76 -6.27
C GLN A 145 2.67 25.36 -5.73
N ARG A 146 2.19 24.31 -6.41
CA ARG A 146 2.51 22.92 -6.05
C ARG A 146 4.00 22.64 -6.17
N VAL A 147 4.68 23.17 -7.19
CA VAL A 147 6.15 23.07 -7.32
C VAL A 147 6.86 23.67 -6.10
N VAL A 148 6.40 24.82 -5.57
CA VAL A 148 6.98 25.42 -4.35
C VAL A 148 6.75 24.50 -3.13
N LEU A 149 5.53 24.02 -2.93
CA LEU A 149 5.18 23.13 -1.81
C LEU A 149 5.97 21.82 -1.84
N LEU A 150 6.06 21.19 -3.01
CA LEU A 150 6.83 19.97 -3.22
C LEU A 150 8.34 20.21 -3.01
N GLY A 151 8.85 21.38 -3.41
CA GLY A 151 10.23 21.78 -3.16
C GLY A 151 10.58 21.84 -1.67
N GLU A 152 9.66 22.30 -0.82
CA GLU A 152 9.81 22.30 0.65
C GLU A 152 9.92 20.86 1.21
N ALA A 153 9.29 19.88 0.55
CA ALA A 153 9.39 18.46 0.89
C ALA A 153 10.61 17.75 0.26
N GLY A 154 11.48 18.49 -0.43
CA GLY A 154 12.68 17.94 -1.09
C GLY A 154 12.43 17.28 -2.45
N VAL A 155 11.23 17.43 -3.03
CA VAL A 155 10.88 16.91 -4.35
C VAL A 155 11.36 17.89 -5.42
N LYS A 156 12.13 17.41 -6.39
CA LYS A 156 12.61 18.24 -7.49
C LYS A 156 11.69 18.13 -8.71
N PRO A 157 11.49 19.21 -9.49
CA PRO A 157 10.60 19.19 -10.66
C PRO A 157 11.03 18.23 -11.77
N ASP A 158 12.33 17.92 -11.85
CA ASP A 158 12.94 17.03 -12.85
C ASP A 158 13.03 15.57 -12.40
N MET A 159 12.70 15.27 -11.14
CA MET A 159 12.54 13.88 -10.69
C MET A 159 11.42 13.20 -11.48
N THR A 160 11.55 11.90 -11.70
CA THR A 160 10.48 11.11 -12.29
C THR A 160 9.38 10.83 -11.26
N MET A 161 8.16 10.57 -11.72
CA MET A 161 7.06 10.14 -10.84
C MET A 161 7.41 8.86 -10.07
N ARG A 162 8.19 7.94 -10.66
CA ARG A 162 8.74 6.78 -9.94
C ARG A 162 9.58 7.20 -8.72
N GLN A 163 10.49 8.15 -8.89
CA GLN A 163 11.34 8.62 -7.80
C GLN A 163 10.51 9.32 -6.72
N PHE A 164 9.55 10.16 -7.11
CA PHE A 164 8.61 10.80 -6.18
C PHE A 164 7.79 9.77 -5.40
N TRP A 165 7.16 8.82 -6.09
CA TRP A 165 6.38 7.77 -5.43
C TRP A 165 7.25 6.99 -4.45
N ASN A 166 8.46 6.60 -4.83
CA ASN A 166 9.34 5.83 -3.94
C ASN A 166 9.71 6.56 -2.63
N MET A 167 9.60 7.90 -2.56
CA MET A 167 9.89 8.67 -1.34
C MET A 167 8.93 8.32 -0.20
N HIS A 168 7.70 7.89 -0.48
CA HIS A 168 6.72 7.66 0.59
C HIS A 168 7.16 6.55 1.55
N SER A 169 7.92 5.54 1.11
CA SER A 169 8.48 4.52 2.01
C SER A 169 9.35 5.14 3.13
N GLY A 170 10.16 6.15 2.77
CA GLY A 170 10.97 6.91 3.72
C GLY A 170 10.12 7.80 4.63
N TRP A 171 9.09 8.44 4.08
CA TRP A 171 8.15 9.25 4.86
C TRP A 171 7.30 8.40 5.81
N THR A 172 6.88 7.20 5.39
CA THR A 172 6.22 6.21 6.24
C THR A 172 7.09 5.92 7.44
N LEU A 173 8.36 5.54 7.23
CA LEU A 173 9.30 5.28 8.32
C LEU A 173 9.41 6.47 9.29
N GLU A 174 9.55 7.70 8.78
CA GLU A 174 9.64 8.90 9.62
C GLU A 174 8.39 9.13 10.48
N ILE A 175 7.21 8.96 9.88
CA ILE A 175 5.91 9.16 10.54
C ILE A 175 5.71 8.10 11.62
N VAL A 176 5.82 6.81 11.28
CA VAL A 176 5.51 5.73 12.23
C VAL A 176 6.58 5.58 13.32
N SER A 177 7.84 5.95 13.04
CA SER A 177 8.90 5.98 14.06
C SER A 177 8.73 7.13 15.05
N ALA A 178 7.86 8.10 14.78
CA ALA A 178 7.56 9.19 15.71
C ALA A 178 6.80 8.71 16.96
N GLY A 179 6.13 7.57 16.87
CA GLY A 179 5.29 7.02 17.92
C GLY A 179 3.88 6.69 17.41
N GLY A 180 3.07 6.15 18.32
CA GLY A 180 1.65 5.85 18.05
C GLY A 180 1.38 4.45 17.50
N ILE A 181 2.40 3.66 17.17
CA ILE A 181 2.24 2.25 16.76
C ILE A 181 3.25 1.34 17.48
N PRO A 182 3.00 0.02 17.57
CA PRO A 182 3.93 -0.93 18.16
C PRO A 182 5.26 -0.96 17.39
N PRO A 183 6.42 -0.94 18.07
CA PRO A 183 7.72 -0.89 17.40
C PRO A 183 7.94 -2.03 16.39
N GLU A 184 7.41 -3.22 16.68
CA GLU A 184 7.52 -4.40 15.83
C GLU A 184 6.87 -4.23 14.44
N ALA A 185 5.85 -3.37 14.32
CA ALA A 185 5.11 -3.12 13.08
C ALA A 185 5.78 -2.07 12.17
N ILE A 186 6.74 -1.30 12.69
CA ILE A 186 7.41 -0.23 11.93
C ILE A 186 8.13 -0.78 10.69
N PRO A 187 8.95 -1.85 10.77
CA PRO A 187 9.60 -2.41 9.58
C PRO A 187 8.59 -2.93 8.56
N ALA A 188 7.52 -3.59 8.98
CA ALA A 188 6.49 -4.11 8.09
C ALA A 188 5.84 -2.99 7.27
N ALA A 189 5.51 -1.85 7.90
CA ALA A 189 5.01 -0.67 7.20
C ALA A 189 6.09 -0.05 6.28
N ALA A 190 7.31 0.16 6.76
CA ALA A 190 8.33 0.91 6.03
C ALA A 190 9.00 0.13 4.88
N LEU A 191 9.04 -1.20 4.97
CA LEU A 191 9.72 -2.10 4.01
C LEU A 191 8.76 -2.72 2.99
N HIS A 192 7.50 -2.29 2.90
CA HIS A 192 6.54 -2.85 1.95
C HIS A 192 6.97 -2.70 0.46
N HIS A 193 7.95 -1.84 0.17
CA HIS A 193 8.62 -1.69 -1.13
C HIS A 193 10.01 -2.34 -1.24
N MET A 194 10.40 -3.20 -0.29
CA MET A 194 11.75 -3.78 -0.23
C MET A 194 12.07 -4.68 -1.44
N VAL A 195 11.06 -5.32 -2.03
CA VAL A 195 11.24 -6.11 -3.26
C VAL A 195 11.49 -5.22 -4.50
N GLU A 196 11.12 -3.94 -4.48
CA GLU A 196 11.57 -2.94 -5.47
C GLU A 196 12.95 -2.32 -5.13
N GLY A 197 13.63 -2.80 -4.09
CA GLY A 197 14.93 -2.30 -3.65
C GLY A 197 14.87 -1.04 -2.78
N MET A 198 13.69 -0.72 -2.22
CA MET A 198 13.54 0.43 -1.33
C MET A 198 13.82 0.04 0.11
N ASN A 199 15.00 0.45 0.62
CA ASN A 199 15.42 0.26 2.01
C ASN A 199 15.55 1.64 2.69
N PRO A 200 14.44 2.26 3.13
CA PRO A 200 14.46 3.61 3.69
C PRO A 200 15.41 3.70 4.89
N GLN A 201 16.36 4.64 4.81
CA GLN A 201 17.38 4.89 5.84
C GLN A 201 18.24 3.66 6.21
N GLY A 202 18.29 2.62 5.38
CA GLY A 202 19.09 1.41 5.62
C GLY A 202 18.65 0.63 6.86
N ILE A 203 17.35 0.55 7.13
CA ILE A 203 16.82 -0.15 8.31
C ILE A 203 16.97 -1.67 8.22
N LEU A 204 17.09 -2.23 7.01
CA LEU A 204 17.45 -3.63 6.78
C LEU A 204 18.93 -3.76 6.45
N GLY A 205 19.68 -4.52 7.24
CA GLY A 205 21.08 -4.84 6.99
C GLY A 205 21.26 -5.89 5.89
N GLU A 206 22.49 -6.05 5.40
CA GLU A 206 22.84 -7.08 4.40
C GLU A 206 22.71 -8.52 4.93
N ASP A 207 22.66 -8.69 6.26
CA ASP A 207 22.46 -9.96 6.95
C ASP A 207 20.98 -10.21 7.33
N ASP A 208 20.07 -9.49 6.68
CA ASP A 208 18.63 -9.49 6.91
C ASP A 208 18.19 -9.09 8.33
N ARG A 209 19.12 -8.59 9.16
CA ARG A 209 18.80 -8.07 10.49
C ARG A 209 18.42 -6.60 10.42
N PHE A 210 17.55 -6.16 11.32
CA PHE A 210 17.28 -4.73 11.42
C PHE A 210 18.45 -3.97 12.06
N THR A 211 18.78 -2.81 11.50
CA THR A 211 19.89 -1.96 11.98
C THR A 211 19.49 -1.09 13.18
N ARG A 212 18.22 -1.14 13.58
CA ARG A 212 17.64 -0.42 14.71
C ARG A 212 16.81 -1.37 15.57
N TYR A 213 16.48 -0.94 16.78
CA TYR A 213 15.62 -1.71 17.69
C TYR A 213 14.14 -1.49 17.35
N TYR A 214 13.45 -2.58 17.01
CA TYR A 214 12.02 -2.61 16.71
C TYR A 214 11.28 -3.57 17.65
N GLY A 215 11.60 -3.52 18.94
CA GLY A 215 11.02 -4.43 19.92
C GLY A 215 11.59 -5.84 19.80
N GLU A 216 10.72 -6.84 19.87
CA GLU A 216 11.07 -8.26 19.70
C GLU A 216 11.35 -8.62 18.23
N ASN A 217 10.96 -7.75 17.29
CA ASN A 217 11.21 -7.93 15.87
C ASN A 217 12.64 -7.50 15.52
N VAL A 218 13.52 -8.47 15.28
CA VAL A 218 14.98 -8.25 15.16
C VAL A 218 15.53 -8.48 13.74
N ALA A 219 14.75 -9.08 12.86
CA ALA A 219 15.14 -9.43 11.50
C ALA A 219 13.93 -9.43 10.57
N PHE A 220 14.19 -9.23 9.28
CA PHE A 220 13.17 -9.27 8.24
C PHE A 220 12.72 -10.71 8.00
N ASP A 221 11.46 -10.99 8.27
CA ASP A 221 10.91 -12.35 8.29
C ASP A 221 9.50 -12.39 7.69
N ARG A 222 8.78 -13.49 7.90
CA ARG A 222 7.49 -13.78 7.28
C ARG A 222 6.43 -12.69 7.48
N ALA A 223 6.48 -11.93 8.57
CA ALA A 223 5.53 -10.85 8.81
C ALA A 223 5.67 -9.71 7.79
N GLU A 224 6.88 -9.18 7.60
CA GLU A 224 7.15 -8.13 6.61
C GLU A 224 6.91 -8.65 5.18
N LYS A 225 7.31 -9.90 4.92
CA LYS A 225 7.11 -10.56 3.62
C LYS A 225 5.64 -10.66 3.25
N MET A 226 4.77 -10.94 4.23
CA MET A 226 3.32 -10.99 4.06
C MET A 226 2.74 -9.65 3.63
N VAL A 227 3.08 -8.58 4.34
CA VAL A 227 2.65 -7.21 4.02
C VAL A 227 3.05 -6.84 2.58
N ILE A 228 4.31 -7.09 2.20
CA ILE A 228 4.79 -6.83 0.84
C ILE A 228 3.95 -7.59 -0.20
N MET A 229 3.80 -8.90 -0.05
CA MET A 229 3.13 -9.69 -1.11
C MET A 229 1.66 -9.33 -1.26
N LEU A 230 0.97 -8.99 -0.16
CA LEU A 230 -0.43 -8.61 -0.22
C LEU A 230 -0.63 -7.21 -0.80
N ASP A 231 0.22 -6.24 -0.48
CA ASP A 231 0.24 -4.93 -1.18
C ASP A 231 0.41 -5.12 -2.69
N LYS A 232 1.42 -5.91 -3.11
CA LYS A 232 1.65 -6.15 -4.55
C LYS A 232 0.52 -6.92 -5.21
N TYR A 233 -0.12 -7.85 -4.51
CA TYR A 233 -1.25 -8.61 -5.03
C TYR A 233 -2.48 -7.72 -5.22
N ASP A 234 -2.84 -6.93 -4.22
CA ASP A 234 -3.95 -5.97 -4.31
C ASP A 234 -3.72 -4.97 -5.45
N ALA A 235 -2.53 -4.37 -5.49
CA ALA A 235 -2.12 -3.43 -6.54
C ALA A 235 -2.28 -4.04 -7.95
N ALA A 236 -1.86 -5.30 -8.12
CA ALA A 236 -1.99 -6.02 -9.38
C ALA A 236 -3.45 -6.27 -9.77
N ARG A 237 -4.30 -6.67 -8.81
CA ARG A 237 -5.71 -6.98 -9.04
C ARG A 237 -6.53 -5.71 -9.33
N ARG A 238 -6.41 -4.67 -8.51
CA ARG A 238 -7.20 -3.43 -8.62
C ARG A 238 -6.68 -2.51 -9.71
N ARG A 239 -5.51 -1.93 -9.49
CA ARG A 239 -4.93 -0.90 -10.39
C ARG A 239 -4.47 -1.49 -11.71
N GLY A 240 -3.91 -2.70 -11.66
CA GLY A 240 -3.48 -3.43 -12.84
C GLY A 240 -4.58 -4.16 -13.60
N SER A 241 -5.79 -4.27 -13.03
CA SER A 241 -6.93 -5.05 -13.55
C SER A 241 -6.54 -6.47 -13.97
N LYS A 242 -5.53 -7.06 -13.32
CA LYS A 242 -5.02 -8.40 -13.63
C LYS A 242 -5.99 -9.45 -13.13
N THR A 243 -6.13 -10.57 -13.82
CA THR A 243 -6.80 -11.77 -13.29
C THR A 243 -6.04 -12.32 -12.07
N HIS A 244 -6.61 -13.31 -11.37
CA HIS A 244 -5.94 -13.94 -10.23
C HIS A 244 -4.61 -14.57 -10.68
N GLU A 245 -4.66 -15.36 -11.75
CA GLU A 245 -3.50 -16.02 -12.34
C GLU A 245 -2.44 -15.02 -12.81
N GLU A 246 -2.87 -13.90 -13.41
CA GLU A 246 -1.98 -12.82 -13.83
C GLU A 246 -1.35 -12.09 -12.64
N ALA A 247 -2.09 -11.89 -11.55
CA ALA A 247 -1.55 -11.30 -10.32
C ALA A 247 -0.51 -12.22 -9.66
N ILE A 248 -0.75 -13.53 -9.61
CA ILE A 248 0.25 -14.51 -9.12
C ILE A 248 1.48 -14.52 -10.01
N ALA A 249 1.32 -14.52 -11.34
CA ALA A 249 2.44 -14.43 -12.28
C ALA A 249 3.21 -13.12 -12.12
N TYR A 250 2.51 -12.02 -11.85
CA TYR A 250 3.11 -10.73 -11.54
C TYR A 250 3.97 -10.79 -10.27
N LEU A 251 3.47 -11.36 -9.16
CA LEU A 251 4.25 -11.51 -7.92
C LEU A 251 5.53 -12.30 -8.16
N ARG A 252 5.45 -13.44 -8.86
CA ARG A 252 6.64 -14.26 -9.17
C ARG A 252 7.65 -13.51 -10.04
N THR A 253 7.18 -12.80 -11.04
CA THR A 253 8.06 -11.98 -11.91
C THR A 253 8.72 -10.87 -11.12
N HIS A 254 7.95 -10.22 -10.25
CA HIS A 254 8.42 -9.11 -9.43
C HIS A 254 9.51 -9.58 -8.44
N LEU A 255 9.27 -10.67 -7.73
CA LEU A 255 10.25 -11.31 -6.85
C LEU A 255 11.49 -11.78 -7.63
N GLY A 256 11.29 -12.46 -8.76
CA GLY A 256 12.38 -13.00 -9.59
C GLY A 256 13.33 -11.95 -10.17
N ASN A 257 12.88 -10.70 -10.29
CA ASN A 257 13.72 -9.57 -10.70
C ASN A 257 14.55 -8.97 -9.55
N ASN A 258 14.30 -9.35 -8.29
CA ASN A 258 15.05 -8.88 -7.15
C ASN A 258 16.30 -9.75 -6.92
N THR A 259 17.49 -9.15 -6.93
CA THR A 259 18.74 -9.91 -6.82
C THR A 259 18.96 -10.58 -5.46
N HIS A 260 18.35 -10.06 -4.39
CA HIS A 260 18.53 -10.52 -3.02
C HIS A 260 17.48 -11.58 -2.64
N PHE A 261 16.21 -11.37 -3.01
CA PHE A 261 15.08 -12.21 -2.58
C PHE A 261 14.52 -13.17 -3.64
N LYS A 262 15.05 -13.19 -4.88
CA LYS A 262 14.50 -14.02 -5.98
C LYS A 262 14.33 -15.52 -5.65
N ASP A 263 15.18 -16.04 -4.76
CA ASP A 263 15.23 -17.45 -4.37
C ASP A 263 14.80 -17.64 -2.89
N ASP A 264 14.19 -16.63 -2.26
CA ASP A 264 13.72 -16.70 -0.87
C ASP A 264 12.52 -17.65 -0.74
N GLU A 265 12.73 -18.76 -0.01
CA GLU A 265 11.74 -19.83 0.12
C GLU A 265 10.44 -19.36 0.79
N GLU A 266 10.52 -18.44 1.75
CA GLU A 266 9.33 -17.95 2.47
C GLU A 266 8.47 -17.08 1.55
N PHE A 267 9.07 -16.20 0.74
CA PHE A 267 8.34 -15.45 -0.27
C PHE A 267 7.69 -16.37 -1.32
N LEU A 268 8.43 -17.36 -1.82
CA LEU A 268 7.91 -18.30 -2.82
C LEU A 268 6.73 -19.11 -2.28
N LYS A 269 6.85 -19.64 -1.05
CA LYS A 269 5.76 -20.37 -0.39
C LYS A 269 4.57 -19.46 -0.11
N LEU A 270 4.79 -18.22 0.32
CA LEU A 270 3.73 -17.26 0.54
C LEU A 270 2.95 -16.94 -0.74
N ILE A 271 3.63 -16.81 -1.90
CA ILE A 271 2.96 -16.63 -3.20
C ILE A 271 2.09 -17.85 -3.53
N ASP A 272 2.58 -19.08 -3.27
CA ASP A 272 1.80 -20.30 -3.46
C ASP A 272 0.55 -20.31 -2.56
N ASP A 273 0.69 -19.87 -1.31
CA ASP A 273 -0.40 -19.84 -0.35
C ASP A 273 -1.44 -18.77 -0.71
N ILE A 274 -1.00 -17.60 -1.20
CA ILE A 274 -1.88 -16.58 -1.78
C ILE A 274 -2.65 -17.13 -2.98
N ALA A 275 -1.99 -17.89 -3.87
CA ALA A 275 -2.62 -18.49 -5.05
C ALA A 275 -3.74 -19.50 -4.68
N VAL A 276 -3.62 -20.16 -3.53
CA VAL A 276 -4.65 -21.07 -3.04
C VAL A 276 -5.76 -20.31 -2.31
N VAL A 277 -5.40 -19.44 -1.37
CA VAL A 277 -6.34 -18.85 -0.40
C VAL A 277 -7.17 -17.73 -1.02
N LEU A 278 -6.61 -16.94 -1.94
CA LEU A 278 -7.27 -15.76 -2.48
C LEU A 278 -7.92 -15.97 -3.85
N LYS A 279 -7.95 -17.21 -4.35
CA LYS A 279 -8.53 -17.56 -5.65
C LYS A 279 -9.99 -17.10 -5.78
N ASP A 280 -10.79 -17.34 -4.75
CA ASP A 280 -12.22 -17.01 -4.71
C ASP A 280 -12.49 -15.77 -3.83
N HIS A 281 -11.53 -14.85 -3.75
CA HIS A 281 -11.67 -13.64 -2.92
C HIS A 281 -12.78 -12.73 -3.49
N PRO A 282 -13.87 -12.45 -2.74
CA PRO A 282 -15.04 -11.74 -3.27
C PRO A 282 -14.74 -10.27 -3.58
N GLY A 283 -13.70 -9.69 -2.99
CA GLY A 283 -13.25 -8.31 -3.26
C GLY A 283 -12.65 -8.10 -4.66
N TYR A 284 -12.42 -9.17 -5.43
CA TYR A 284 -11.97 -9.06 -6.82
C TYR A 284 -12.82 -9.97 -7.68
N ALA A 285 -13.99 -9.49 -8.10
CA ALA A 285 -14.75 -10.17 -9.14
C ALA A 285 -13.88 -10.29 -10.40
N ASN A 286 -13.66 -11.53 -10.86
CA ASN A 286 -13.31 -11.79 -12.26
C ASN A 286 -14.61 -11.99 -13.02
#